data_AF-A0A699XNJ0-F1
#
_entry.id   AF-A0A699XNJ0-F1
#
_cell.length_a   1.000
_cell.length_b   1.000
_cell.length_c   1.000
_cell.angle_alpha   90.00
_cell.angle_beta   90.00
_cell.angle_gamma   90.00
#
_symmetry.space_group_name_H-M   'P 1'
#
loop_
_entity.id
_entity.type
_entity.pdbx_description
1 polymer ?
#
loop_
_entity_poly.entity_id
_entity_poly.type
_entity_poly.pdbx_seq_one_letter_code
_entity_poly.pdbx_strand_id
1 'polypeptide(L)' 'MMKLEGALYPWRFRVVVGLLSIMVLAISYRIVDLQVIDHRFLIEQGDARSLRTVSIPAHRGLITDRNGEPLAVS' A
#
# COMPACT_ATOMS: atom_id res chain seq x y z
N MET A 1 8.56 -24.59 -32.31
CA MET A 1 9.76 -25.24 -31.73
C MET A 1 10.86 -24.17 -31.71
N MET A 2 11.22 -23.60 -30.54
CA MET A 2 12.29 -22.59 -30.47
C MET A 2 13.60 -23.23 -30.94
N LYS A 3 14.07 -22.84 -32.13
CA LYS A 3 15.38 -23.24 -32.64
C LYS A 3 16.43 -22.38 -31.96
N LEU A 4 17.21 -23.01 -31.07
CA LEU A 4 18.31 -22.39 -30.35
C LEU A 4 19.57 -22.45 -31.22
N GLU A 5 19.58 -21.71 -32.33
CA GLU A 5 20.74 -21.71 -33.25
C GLU A 5 21.85 -20.84 -32.63
N GLY A 6 22.92 -21.49 -32.18
CA GLY A 6 24.07 -20.85 -31.52
C GLY A 6 24.34 -21.32 -30.08
N ALA A 7 23.44 -22.09 -29.45
CA ALA A 7 23.68 -22.64 -28.11
C ALA A 7 24.42 -23.99 -28.20
N LEU A 8 25.67 -24.05 -27.71
CA LEU A 8 26.47 -25.29 -27.68
C LEU A 8 25.78 -26.44 -26.91
N TYR A 9 24.87 -26.13 -25.99
CA TYR A 9 24.08 -27.11 -25.23
C TYR A 9 22.63 -26.63 -25.03
N PRO A 10 21.73 -26.85 -26.01
CA PRO A 10 20.38 -26.29 -26.00
C PRO A 10 19.50 -26.78 -24.84
N TRP A 11 19.74 -27.99 -24.32
CA TRP A 11 18.99 -28.51 -23.18
C TRP A 11 19.33 -27.79 -21.86
N ARG A 12 20.61 -27.48 -21.63
CA ARG A 12 21.07 -26.73 -20.44
C ARG A 12 20.44 -25.35 -20.42
N PHE A 13 20.45 -24.69 -21.57
CA PHE A 13 19.83 -23.38 -21.73
C PHE A 13 18.33 -23.41 -21.41
N ARG A 14 17.59 -24.41 -21.90
CA ARG A 14 16.15 -24.55 -21.60
C ARG A 14 15.88 -24.81 -20.12
N VAL A 15 16.73 -25.59 -19.44
CA VAL A 15 16.62 -25.82 -17.98
C VAL A 15 16.83 -24.51 -17.21
N VAL A 16 17.87 -23.75 -17.54
CA VAL A 16 18.16 -22.48 -16.86
C VAL A 16 17.04 -21.47 -17.08
N VAL A 17 16.56 -21.33 -18.32
CA VAL A 17 15.43 -20.43 -18.62
C VAL A 17 14.17 -20.87 -17.90
N GLY A 18 13.87 -22.18 -17.88
CA GLY A 18 12.73 -22.72 -17.13
C GLY A 18 12.82 -22.42 -15.63
N LEU A 19 14.00 -22.60 -15.03
CA LEU A 19 14.23 -22.29 -13.62
C LEU A 19 14.04 -20.80 -13.31
N LEU A 20 14.58 -19.92 -14.16
CA LEU A 20 14.41 -18.47 -14.02
C LEU A 20 12.94 -18.06 -14.18
N SER A 21 12.22 -18.64 -15.14
CA SER A 21 10.78 -18.40 -15.30
C SER A 21 9.99 -18.83 -14.07
N ILE A 22 10.31 -19.99 -13.47
CA ILE A 22 9.67 -20.45 -12.23
C ILE A 22 9.95 -19.48 -11.08
N MET A 23 11.18 -18.98 -10.93
CA MET A 23 11.51 -17.97 -9.92
C MET A 23 10.67 -16.70 -10.07
N VAL A 24 10.54 -16.18 -11.30
CA VAL A 24 9.73 -14.99 -11.57
C VAL A 24 8.26 -15.24 -11.23
N LEU A 25 7.73 -16.41 -11.58
CA LEU A 25 6.35 -16.80 -11.25
C LEU A 25 6.13 -16.91 -9.75
N ALA A 26 7.08 -17.49 -9.01
CA ALA A 26 6.99 -17.62 -7.56
C ALA A 26 6.96 -16.25 -6.86
N ILE A 27 7.80 -15.30 -7.28
CA ILE A 27 7.79 -13.93 -6.76
C ILE A 27 6.47 -13.23 -7.11
N SER A 28 6.01 -13.36 -8.35
CA SER A 28 4.75 -12.76 -8.81
C SER A 28 3.55 -13.29 -8.00
N TYR A 29 3.51 -14.61 -7.76
CA TYR A 29 2.50 -15.22 -6.91
C TYR A 29 2.51 -14.65 -5.50
N ARG A 30 3.70 -14.51 -4.89
CA ARG A 30 3.82 -13.93 -3.54
C ARG A 30 3.36 -12.47 -3.48
N ILE A 31 3.59 -11.70 -4.54
CA ILE A 31 3.10 -10.32 -4.64
C ILE A 31 1.58 -10.30 -4.66
N VAL A 32 0.95 -11.14 -5.49
CA VAL A 32 -0.51 -11.23 -5.59
C VAL A 32 -1.13 -11.67 -4.26
N ASP A 33 -0.54 -12.66 -3.60
CA ASP A 33 -0.96 -13.14 -2.28
C ASP A 33 -1.02 -12.00 -1.25
N LEU A 34 0.07 -11.23 -1.14
CA LEU A 34 0.13 -10.10 -0.20
C LEU A 34 -0.77 -8.92 -0.60
N GLN A 35 -0.88 -8.61 -1.89
CA GLN A 35 -1.58 -7.42 -2.38
C GLN A 35 -3.07 -7.62 -2.65
N VAL A 36 -3.53 -8.86 -2.87
CA VAL A 36 -4.93 -9.14 -3.22
C VAL A 36 -5.63 -9.93 -2.12
N ILE A 37 -4.97 -10.95 -1.56
CA ILE A 37 -5.60 -11.81 -0.54
C ILE A 37 -5.46 -11.18 0.84
N ASP A 38 -4.23 -10.87 1.26
CA ASP A 38 -3.95 -10.40 2.63
C ASP A 38 -3.99 -8.87 2.81
N HIS A 39 -4.22 -8.13 1.73
CA HIS A 39 -4.17 -6.67 1.73
C HIS A 39 -5.10 -6.01 2.76
N ARG A 40 -6.32 -6.55 2.93
CA ARG A 40 -7.29 -5.97 3.89
C ARG A 40 -6.82 -6.12 5.34
N PHE A 41 -6.21 -7.25 5.67
CA PHE A 41 -5.65 -7.49 7.00
C PHE A 41 -4.47 -6.56 7.31
N LEU A 42 -3.58 -6.35 6.32
CA LEU A 42 -2.42 -5.45 6.44
C LEU A 42 -2.83 -3.98 6.58
N ILE A 43 -3.85 -3.53 5.84
CA ILE A 43 -4.40 -2.17 5.99
C ILE A 43 -5.01 -1.98 7.37
N GLU A 44 -5.81 -2.92 7.85
CA GLU A 44 -6.47 -2.80 9.15
C GLU A 44 -5.45 -2.66 10.31
N GLN A 45 -4.32 -3.38 10.23
CA GLN A 45 -3.23 -3.19 11.19
C GLN A 45 -2.49 -1.86 11.06
N GLY A 46 -2.38 -1.32 9.85
CA GLY A 46 -1.81 0.01 9.59
C GLY A 46 -2.73 1.10 10.15
N ASP A 47 -4.02 1.01 9.84
CA ASP A 47 -5.07 1.91 10.31
C ASP A 47 -5.15 1.92 11.83
N ALA A 48 -5.09 0.76 12.48
CA ALA A 48 -5.10 0.67 13.94
C ALA A 48 -3.93 1.41 14.64
N ARG A 49 -2.80 1.65 13.93
CA ARG A 49 -1.65 2.38 14.48
C ARG A 49 -1.58 3.84 14.00
N SER A 50 -2.08 4.13 12.81
CA SER A 50 -1.91 5.44 12.15
C SER A 50 -3.16 6.31 12.17
N LEU A 51 -4.35 5.73 12.19
CA LEU A 51 -5.58 6.51 12.33
C LEU A 51 -5.75 6.94 13.78
N ARG A 52 -5.67 8.25 14.00
CA ARG A 52 -6.06 8.88 15.27
C ARG A 52 -7.27 9.76 15.05
N THR A 53 -8.28 9.63 15.89
CA THR A 53 -9.39 10.59 15.94
C THR A 53 -8.87 11.86 16.63
N VAL A 54 -8.87 12.98 15.91
CA VAL A 54 -8.58 14.29 16.50
C VAL A 54 -9.91 15.02 16.66
N SER A 55 -10.27 15.36 17.89
CA SER A 55 -11.41 16.24 18.14
C SER A 55 -11.07 17.64 17.65
N ILE A 56 -11.84 18.16 16.68
CA ILE A 56 -11.76 19.57 16.31
C ILE A 56 -12.43 20.37 17.43
N PRO A 57 -11.71 21.24 18.16
CA PRO A 57 -12.31 22.02 19.22
C PRO A 57 -13.37 22.94 18.63
N ALA A 58 -14.59 22.89 19.18
CA ALA A 58 -15.62 23.86 18.85
C ALA A 58 -15.25 25.18 19.54
N HIS A 59 -14.90 26.20 18.75
CA HIS A 59 -14.72 27.56 19.27
C HIS A 59 -16.08 28.09 19.72
N ARG A 60 -16.17 28.62 20.95
CA ARG A 60 -17.39 29.28 21.41
C ARG A 60 -17.53 30.60 20.64
N GLY A 61 -18.78 30.97 20.35
CA GLY A 61 -19.07 32.25 19.70
C GLY A 61 -18.56 33.43 20.55
N LEU A 62 -18.13 34.49 19.87
CA LEU A 62 -17.80 35.77 20.49
C LEU A 62 -19.07 36.37 21.11
N ILE A 63 -19.04 36.71 22.41
CA ILE A 63 -20.14 37.45 23.03
C ILE A 63 -19.84 38.94 22.85
N THR A 64 -20.71 39.67 22.15
CA THR A 64 -20.57 41.12 21.92
C THR A 64 -21.64 41.92 22.65
N ASP A 65 -21.29 43.10 23.12
CA ASP A 65 -22.27 44.09 23.57
C ASP A 65 -23.10 44.61 22.38
N ARG A 66 -24.16 45.38 22.68
CA ARG A 66 -25.04 46.04 21.72
C ARG A 66 -24.33 46.99 20.74
N ASN A 67 -23.11 47.42 21.07
CA ASN A 67 -22.26 48.26 20.23
C ASN A 67 -21.24 47.45 19.41
N GLY A 68 -21.29 46.12 19.47
CA GLY A 68 -20.37 45.22 18.76
C GLY A 68 -19.04 44.96 19.49
N GLU A 69 -18.84 45.52 20.68
CA GLU A 69 -17.60 45.36 21.44
C GLU A 69 -17.53 43.95 22.09
N PRO A 70 -16.42 43.20 21.95
CA PRO A 70 -16.27 41.88 22.55
C PRO A 70 -16.25 41.94 24.09
N LEU A 71 -17.13 41.16 24.71
CA LEU A 71 -17.23 40.98 26.16
C LEU A 71 -16.57 39.67 26.63
N ALA A 72 -16.51 38.63 25.78
CA ALA A 72 -15.80 37.38 26.06
C ALA A 72 -15.36 36.68 24.76
N VAL A 73 -14.13 36.16 24.76
CA VAL A 73 -13.49 35.42 23.66
C VAL A 73 -12.91 34.12 24.22
N SER A 74 -13.05 32.99 23.49
CA SER A 74 -12.48 31.67 23.84
C SER A 74 -11.31 31.28 22.96
#